data_AF-A0A936AZM3-F1
#
_entry.id   AF-A0A936AZM3-F1
#
_cell.length_a   1.000
_cell.length_b   1.000
_cell.length_c   1.000
_cell.angle_alpha   90.00
_cell.angle_beta   90.00
_cell.angle_gamma   90.00
#
_symmetry.space_group_name_H-M   'P 1'
#
loop_
_entity.id
_entity.type
_entity.pdbx_description
1 polymer ?
#
loop_
_entity_poly.entity_id
_entity_poly.type
_entity_poly.pdbx_seq_one_letter_code
_entity_poly.pdbx_strand_id
1 'polypeptide(L)'
;MTPERYQQIEKIYNAALDLKPDELTPFLEEACAGDDNLLLEVRRLLDANEKVTDFLNNPAVEEAKKIEEPSFIGRQIGRYQLTSEIGSGGMGKVYLARDAKLGRKVAVKILPPESTSQPDMVVRFEQEAIAASSLNHPNIITIHEIGESDGIYFITTEFIEG
;
A
#
# COMPACT_ATOMS: atom_id res chain seq x y z
N MET A 1 9.84 18.23 -16.18
CA MET A 1 9.61 17.17 -17.19
C MET A 1 8.37 17.56 -17.98
N THR A 2 8.41 17.55 -19.32
CA THR A 2 7.26 17.97 -20.14
C THR A 2 6.34 16.78 -20.42
N PRO A 3 5.02 16.98 -20.64
CA PRO A 3 4.07 15.90 -20.92
C PRO A 3 4.48 15.01 -22.11
N GLU A 4 5.09 15.61 -23.14
CA GLU A 4 5.55 14.92 -24.34
C GLU A 4 6.72 13.98 -24.03
N ARG A 5 7.58 14.37 -23.07
CA ARG A 5 8.71 13.56 -22.60
C ARG A 5 8.22 12.30 -21.89
N TYR A 6 7.17 12.41 -21.09
CA TYR A 6 6.58 11.29 -20.36
C TYR A 6 5.96 10.27 -21.31
N GLN A 7 5.19 10.73 -22.30
CA GLN A 7 4.59 9.87 -23.33
C GLN A 7 5.65 9.13 -24.15
N GLN A 8 6.77 9.79 -24.44
CA GLN A 8 7.88 9.16 -25.16
C GLN A 8 8.56 8.07 -24.33
N ILE A 9 8.80 8.32 -23.03
CA ILE A 9 9.36 7.32 -22.10
C ILE A 9 8.44 6.11 -21.97
N GLU A 10 7.14 6.34 -21.75
CA GLU A 10 6.14 5.28 -21.57
C GLU A 10 6.02 4.38 -22.80
N LYS A 11 6.06 4.97 -24.00
CA LYS A 11 6.01 4.22 -25.26
C LYS A 11 7.22 3.30 -25.44
N ILE A 12 8.42 3.81 -25.15
CA ILE A 12 9.67 3.03 -25.31
C ILE A 12 9.75 1.95 -24.23
N TYR A 13 9.38 2.28 -22.99
CA TYR A 13 9.36 1.33 -21.87
C TYR A 13 8.43 0.15 -22.13
N ASN A 14 7.18 0.39 -22.54
CA ASN A 14 6.23 -0.70 -22.80
C ASN A 14 6.69 -1.60 -23.96
N ALA A 15 7.24 -1.01 -25.02
CA ALA A 15 7.79 -1.80 -26.13
C ALA A 15 9.03 -2.61 -25.72
N ALA A 16 9.84 -2.10 -24.79
CA ALA A 16 11.01 -2.79 -24.26
C ALA A 16 10.66 -4.00 -23.37
N LEU A 17 9.49 -3.99 -22.69
CA LEU A 17 9.06 -5.09 -21.81
C LEU A 17 8.80 -6.41 -22.55
N ASP A 18 8.44 -6.34 -23.84
CA ASP A 18 8.13 -7.51 -24.67
C ASP A 18 9.36 -8.06 -25.44
N LEU A 19 10.53 -7.41 -25.30
CA LEU A 19 11.77 -7.79 -26.00
C LEU A 19 12.68 -8.68 -25.15
N LYS A 20 13.44 -9.54 -25.80
CA LYS A 20 14.47 -10.35 -25.13
C LYS A 20 15.69 -9.50 -24.78
N PRO A 21 16.49 -9.88 -23.76
CA PRO A 21 17.70 -9.15 -23.37
C PRO A 21 18.68 -8.87 -24.53
N ASP A 22 18.81 -9.83 -25.45
CA ASP A 22 19.70 -9.73 -26.61
C ASP A 22 19.21 -8.70 -27.67
N GLU A 23 17.91 -8.43 -27.70
CA GLU A 23 17.25 -7.50 -28.64
C GLU A 23 16.99 -6.12 -27.99
N LEU A 24 17.05 -6.05 -26.66
CA LEU A 24 16.74 -4.86 -25.88
C LEU A 24 17.77 -3.73 -26.06
N THR A 25 19.06 -4.07 -26.03
CA THR A 25 20.14 -3.09 -26.16
C THR A 25 20.11 -2.35 -27.50
N PRO A 26 20.07 -3.02 -28.68
CA PRO A 26 20.00 -2.33 -29.96
C PRO A 26 18.67 -1.56 -30.14
N PHE A 27 17.56 -2.06 -29.60
CA PHE A 27 16.28 -1.36 -29.63
C PHE A 27 16.32 -0.03 -28.86
N LEU A 28 16.89 -0.01 -27.66
CA LEU A 28 16.96 1.21 -26.84
C LEU A 28 17.87 2.27 -27.46
N GLU A 29 18.96 1.87 -28.10
CA GLU A 29 19.86 2.79 -28.82
C GLU A 29 19.15 3.42 -30.03
N GLU A 30 18.41 2.63 -30.80
CA GLU A 30 17.63 3.11 -31.95
C GLU A 30 16.44 3.99 -31.50
N ALA A 31 15.66 3.54 -30.53
CA ALA A 31 14.46 4.22 -30.05
C ALA A 31 14.75 5.53 -29.31
N CYS A 32 15.90 5.62 -28.63
CA CYS A 32 16.34 6.85 -27.98
C CYS A 32 17.06 7.81 -28.93
N ALA A 33 17.41 7.38 -30.15
CA ALA A 33 18.03 8.19 -31.20
C ALA A 33 19.24 9.04 -30.72
N GLY A 34 20.03 8.52 -29.77
CA GLY A 34 21.17 9.21 -29.17
C GLY A 34 20.85 10.21 -28.04
N ASP A 35 19.61 10.26 -27.53
CA ASP A 35 19.25 11.04 -26.34
C ASP A 35 19.60 10.27 -25.06
N ASP A 36 20.79 10.56 -24.52
CA ASP A 36 21.33 9.92 -23.31
C ASP A 36 20.42 10.10 -22.08
N ASN A 37 19.72 11.23 -21.96
CA ASN A 37 18.81 11.47 -20.83
C ASN A 37 17.55 10.64 -20.94
N LEU A 38 17.04 10.42 -22.15
CA LEU A 38 15.90 9.54 -22.41
C LEU A 38 16.28 8.08 -22.16
N LEU A 39 17.44 7.66 -22.66
CA LEU A 39 17.98 6.32 -22.46
C LEU A 39 18.18 6.00 -20.97
N LEU A 40 18.75 6.94 -20.21
CA LEU A 40 18.97 6.79 -18.78
C LEU A 40 17.66 6.58 -18.01
N GLU A 41 16.61 7.35 -18.35
CA GLU A 41 15.33 7.28 -17.66
C GLU A 41 14.59 5.98 -17.97
N VAL A 42 14.58 5.55 -19.24
CA VAL A 42 13.98 4.25 -19.63
C VAL A 42 14.72 3.08 -18.98
N ARG A 43 16.06 3.10 -18.97
CA ARG A 43 16.86 2.08 -18.27
C ARG A 43 16.58 2.04 -16.78
N ARG A 44 16.39 3.21 -16.14
CA ARG A 44 16.01 3.28 -14.72
C ARG A 44 14.70 2.58 -14.43
N LEU A 45 13.71 2.77 -15.31
CA LEU A 45 12.40 2.12 -15.19
C LEU A 45 12.49 0.61 -15.44
N LEU A 46 13.29 0.19 -16.43
CA LEU A 46 13.53 -1.22 -16.71
C LEU A 46 14.28 -1.91 -15.57
N ASP A 47 15.33 -1.31 -15.02
CA ASP A 47 16.07 -1.84 -13.86
C ASP A 47 15.19 -1.91 -12.60
N ALA A 48 14.31 -0.92 -12.40
CA ALA A 48 13.35 -0.94 -11.30
C ALA A 48 12.32 -2.06 -11.48
N ASN A 49 11.87 -2.31 -12.72
CA ASN A 49 10.97 -3.39 -13.04
C ASN A 49 11.65 -4.77 -12.96
N GLU A 50 12.88 -4.91 -13.43
CA GLU A 50 13.68 -6.14 -13.34
C GLU A 50 13.89 -6.54 -11.88
N LYS A 51 14.19 -5.56 -11.00
CA LYS A 51 14.26 -5.79 -9.55
C LYS A 51 12.92 -6.19 -8.95
N VAL A 52 11.80 -5.68 -9.47
CA VAL A 52 10.45 -6.09 -9.06
C VAL A 52 10.13 -7.50 -9.58
N THR A 53 10.51 -7.86 -10.81
CA THR A 53 10.27 -9.19 -11.37
C THR A 53 11.20 -10.26 -10.81
N ASP A 54 12.46 -9.95 -10.52
CA ASP A 54 13.40 -10.83 -9.79
C ASP A 54 12.96 -11.01 -8.34
N PHE A 55 12.39 -9.95 -7.73
CA PHE A 55 11.73 -10.05 -6.44
C PHE A 55 10.47 -10.92 -6.47
N LEU A 56 9.76 -11.01 -7.60
CA LEU A 56 8.57 -11.87 -7.75
C LEU A 56 8.90 -13.33 -8.14
N ASN A 57 10.04 -13.56 -8.80
CA ASN A 57 10.39 -14.85 -9.42
C ASN A 57 11.47 -15.65 -8.68
N ASN A 58 12.04 -15.13 -7.59
CA ASN A 58 12.98 -15.88 -6.77
C ASN A 58 12.26 -17.04 -6.02
N PRO A 59 12.76 -18.27 -5.98
CA PRO A 59 12.25 -19.33 -5.09
C PRO A 59 12.25 -18.93 -3.59
N ALA A 60 13.00 -17.89 -3.21
CA ALA A 60 12.85 -17.24 -1.90
C ALA A 60 11.46 -16.62 -1.67
N VAL A 61 10.63 -16.38 -2.70
CA VAL A 61 9.23 -15.93 -2.60
C VAL A 61 8.29 -17.08 -2.22
N GLU A 62 8.60 -18.30 -2.66
CA GLU A 62 7.90 -19.50 -2.20
C GLU A 62 8.22 -19.82 -0.73
N GLU A 63 9.44 -19.50 -0.28
CA GLU A 63 9.83 -19.54 1.14
C GLU A 63 9.35 -18.29 1.92
N ALA A 64 9.17 -17.13 1.26
CA ALA A 64 8.62 -15.90 1.85
C ALA A 64 7.08 -15.86 1.87
N LYS A 65 6.38 -16.85 1.30
CA LYS A 65 5.01 -17.18 1.73
C LYS A 65 4.94 -17.55 3.22
N LYS A 66 6.10 -17.77 3.87
CA LYS A 66 6.27 -17.93 5.31
C LYS A 66 6.91 -16.74 6.03
N ILE A 67 7.11 -15.60 5.35
CA ILE A 67 7.17 -14.32 6.06
C ILE A 67 5.72 -13.86 6.12
N GLU A 68 5.00 -14.32 7.14
CA GLU A 68 3.72 -13.73 7.52
C GLU A 68 3.94 -12.21 7.62
N GLU A 69 3.34 -11.42 6.72
CA GLU A 69 3.05 -10.03 7.06
C GLU A 69 2.43 -10.06 8.46
N PRO A 70 2.90 -9.26 9.43
CA PRO A 70 2.50 -9.40 10.81
C PRO A 70 0.98 -9.34 10.92
N SER A 71 0.37 -10.52 11.07
CA SER A 71 -1.06 -10.63 11.22
C SER A 71 -1.39 -10.12 12.60
N PHE A 72 -2.23 -9.09 12.66
CA PHE A 72 -2.74 -8.58 13.92
C PHE A 72 -3.88 -9.45 14.47
N ILE A 73 -4.33 -10.46 13.73
CA ILE A 73 -5.37 -11.40 14.16
C ILE A 73 -4.92 -12.09 15.46
N GLY A 74 -5.81 -12.13 16.45
CA GLY A 74 -5.51 -12.68 17.77
C GLY A 74 -4.76 -11.73 18.70
N ARG A 75 -4.27 -10.58 18.22
CA ARG A 75 -3.66 -9.55 19.06
C ARG A 75 -4.71 -8.61 19.65
N GLN A 76 -4.34 -8.01 20.77
CA GLN A 76 -5.09 -6.93 21.39
C GLN A 76 -4.41 -5.60 21.06
N ILE A 77 -5.16 -4.64 20.50
CA ILE A 77 -4.72 -3.27 20.26
C ILE A 77 -5.57 -2.35 21.14
N GLY A 78 -4.95 -1.70 22.12
CA GLY A 78 -5.68 -1.03 23.20
C GLY A 78 -6.67 -1.98 23.88
N ARG A 79 -7.97 -1.76 23.69
CA ARG A 79 -9.06 -2.60 24.23
C ARG A 79 -9.70 -3.53 23.21
N TYR A 80 -9.19 -3.57 21.98
CA TYR A 80 -9.82 -4.25 20.86
C TYR A 80 -9.11 -5.56 20.58
N GLN A 81 -9.83 -6.67 20.73
CA GLN A 81 -9.35 -8.00 20.38
C GLN A 81 -9.65 -8.26 18.91
N LEU A 82 -8.62 -8.34 18.08
CA LEU A 82 -8.76 -8.50 16.63
C LEU A 82 -9.05 -9.98 16.29
N THR A 83 -10.06 -10.22 15.47
CA THR A 83 -10.57 -11.58 15.20
C THR A 83 -10.38 -12.04 13.76
N SER A 84 -10.48 -11.14 12.78
CA SER A 84 -10.30 -11.47 11.36
C SER A 84 -10.00 -10.22 10.55
N GLU A 85 -9.25 -10.34 9.45
CA GLU A 85 -9.15 -9.28 8.45
C GLU A 85 -10.48 -9.20 7.67
N ILE A 86 -10.98 -7.99 7.44
CA ILE A 86 -12.22 -7.72 6.69
C ILE A 86 -12.01 -6.74 5.52
N GLY A 87 -10.80 -6.22 5.35
CA GLY A 87 -10.46 -5.37 4.21
C GLY A 87 -8.99 -4.94 4.24
N SER A 88 -8.46 -4.60 3.07
CA SER A 88 -7.10 -4.10 2.90
C SER A 88 -7.03 -3.09 1.75
N GLY A 89 -6.09 -2.14 1.84
CA GLY A 89 -5.87 -1.12 0.83
C GLY A 89 -4.62 -0.28 1.11
N GLY A 90 -4.43 0.79 0.34
CA GLY A 90 -3.20 1.61 0.42
C GLY A 90 -2.97 2.33 1.75
N MET A 91 -4.02 2.51 2.57
CA MET A 91 -3.91 3.11 3.91
C MET A 91 -4.06 2.07 5.03
N GLY A 92 -3.71 0.82 4.74
CA GLY A 92 -3.64 -0.25 5.74
C GLY A 92 -4.76 -1.28 5.66
N LYS A 93 -4.88 -2.02 6.75
CA LYS A 93 -5.80 -3.17 6.88
C LYS A 93 -6.90 -2.87 7.88
N VAL A 94 -8.08 -3.41 7.62
CA VAL A 94 -9.25 -3.32 8.48
C VAL A 94 -9.52 -4.70 9.05
N TYR A 95 -9.66 -4.77 10.37
CA TYR A 95 -9.93 -5.99 11.10
C TYR A 95 -11.29 -5.91 11.78
N LEU A 96 -12.06 -7.00 11.74
CA LEU A 96 -13.13 -7.22 12.69
C LEU A 96 -12.49 -7.42 14.07
N ALA A 97 -13.05 -6.76 15.07
CA ALA A 97 -12.59 -6.88 16.44
C ALA A 97 -13.75 -6.88 17.44
N ARG A 98 -13.46 -7.33 18.67
CA ARG A 98 -14.34 -7.18 19.82
C ARG A 98 -13.80 -6.11 20.75
N ASP A 99 -14.62 -5.11 21.06
CA ASP A 99 -14.34 -4.17 22.14
C ASP A 99 -14.46 -4.92 23.48
N ALA A 100 -13.34 -5.17 24.16
CA ALA A 100 -13.33 -5.95 25.41
C ALA A 100 -14.06 -5.22 26.56
N LYS A 101 -14.20 -3.88 26.49
CA LYS A 101 -14.86 -3.08 27.51
C LYS A 101 -16.37 -3.02 27.30
N LEU A 102 -16.82 -2.88 26.05
CA LEU A 102 -18.23 -2.71 25.70
C LEU A 102 -18.91 -3.99 25.18
N GLY A 103 -18.13 -5.03 24.86
CA GLY A 103 -18.62 -6.32 24.42
C GLY A 103 -19.18 -6.37 22.99
N ARG A 104 -19.03 -5.30 22.19
CA ARG A 104 -19.57 -5.19 20.83
C ARG A 104 -18.53 -5.50 19.74
N LYS A 105 -19.01 -5.86 18.55
CA LYS A 105 -18.19 -5.94 17.33
C LYS A 105 -17.89 -4.52 16.81
N VAL A 106 -16.67 -4.32 16.33
CA VAL A 106 -16.20 -3.07 15.72
C VAL A 106 -15.29 -3.38 14.54
N ALA A 107 -15.11 -2.43 13.64
CA ALA A 107 -14.06 -2.47 12.63
C ALA A 107 -12.88 -1.62 13.10
N VAL A 108 -11.66 -2.15 13.00
CA VAL A 108 -10.42 -1.48 13.40
C VAL A 108 -9.52 -1.36 12.18
N LYS A 109 -9.36 -0.15 11.66
CA LYS A 109 -8.39 0.17 10.61
C LYS A 109 -7.04 0.42 11.28
N ILE A 110 -6.00 -0.27 10.84
CA ILE A 110 -4.63 -0.15 11.34
C ILE A 110 -3.75 0.42 10.24
N LEU A 111 -3.00 1.47 10.58
CA LEU A 111 -1.96 2.01 9.70
C LEU A 111 -0.73 1.07 9.76
N PRO A 112 -0.18 0.63 8.61
CA PRO A 112 0.97 -0.28 8.61
C PRO A 112 2.19 0.35 9.32
N PRO A 113 2.97 -0.42 10.10
CA PRO A 113 4.17 0.09 10.76
C PRO A 113 5.18 0.74 9.81
N GLU A 114 5.24 0.30 8.55
CA GLU A 114 6.11 0.87 7.54
C GLU A 114 5.69 2.31 7.18
N SER A 115 4.39 2.59 7.24
CA SER A 115 3.80 3.90 6.94
C SER A 115 3.92 4.89 8.10
N THR A 116 4.17 4.45 9.34
CA THR A 116 4.33 5.36 10.49
C THR A 116 5.62 6.16 10.42
N SER A 117 6.62 5.67 9.67
CA SER A 117 7.87 6.37 9.39
C SER A 117 7.72 7.56 8.44
N GLN A 118 6.54 7.71 7.79
CA GLN A 118 6.21 8.80 6.89
C GLN A 118 5.18 9.72 7.57
N PRO A 119 5.60 10.90 8.07
CA PRO A 119 4.71 11.80 8.82
C PRO A 119 3.43 12.17 8.05
N ASP A 120 3.53 12.36 6.73
CA ASP A 120 2.39 12.70 5.87
C ASP A 120 1.30 11.61 5.85
N MET A 121 1.67 10.33 6.04
CA MET A 121 0.72 9.23 6.06
C MET A 121 -0.07 9.21 7.37
N VAL A 122 0.61 9.42 8.51
CA VAL A 122 -0.03 9.52 9.83
C VAL A 122 -0.98 10.71 9.85
N VAL A 123 -0.54 11.87 9.36
CA VAL A 123 -1.37 13.08 9.28
C VAL A 123 -2.62 12.84 8.44
N ARG A 124 -2.50 12.22 7.26
CA ARG A 124 -3.66 11.90 6.42
C ARG A 124 -4.62 10.93 7.10
N PHE A 125 -4.07 9.89 7.75
CA PHE A 125 -4.85 8.89 8.47
C PHE A 125 -5.73 9.53 9.56
N GLU A 126 -5.14 10.41 10.37
CA GLU A 126 -5.88 11.15 11.40
C GLU A 126 -6.89 12.15 10.81
N GLN A 127 -6.50 12.89 9.76
CA GLN A 127 -7.38 13.87 9.13
C GLN A 127 -8.64 13.25 8.51
N GLU A 128 -8.52 12.09 7.86
CA GLU A 128 -9.67 11.35 7.32
C GLU A 128 -10.65 10.98 8.44
N ALA A 129 -10.11 10.50 9.57
CA ALA A 129 -10.91 10.14 10.72
C ALA A 129 -11.60 11.38 11.33
N ILE A 130 -10.86 12.45 11.56
CA ILE A 130 -11.42 13.70 12.10
C ILE A 130 -12.54 14.22 11.19
N ALA A 131 -12.32 14.23 9.87
CA ALA A 131 -13.32 14.66 8.91
C ALA A 131 -14.60 13.81 9.00
N ALA A 132 -14.48 12.48 8.99
CA ALA A 132 -15.63 11.59 9.12
C ALA A 132 -16.32 11.69 10.50
N SER A 133 -15.56 11.88 11.58
CA SER A 133 -16.11 12.03 12.94
C SER A 133 -16.96 13.30 13.13
N SER A 134 -16.73 14.33 12.30
CA SER A 134 -17.48 15.58 12.37
C SER A 134 -18.89 15.48 11.77
N LEU A 135 -19.20 14.37 11.10
CA LEU A 135 -20.46 14.12 10.42
C LEU A 135 -21.35 13.21 11.27
N ASN A 136 -22.61 13.61 11.49
CA ASN A 136 -23.61 12.81 12.19
C ASN A 136 -24.81 12.56 11.27
N HIS A 137 -24.81 11.43 10.57
CA HIS A 137 -25.86 11.06 9.62
C HIS A 137 -25.98 9.53 9.53
N PRO A 138 -27.19 8.95 9.40
CA PRO A 138 -27.39 7.49 9.37
C PRO A 138 -26.67 6.74 8.24
N ASN A 139 -26.26 7.44 7.17
CA ASN A 139 -25.51 6.88 6.05
C ASN A 139 -24.01 7.19 6.10
N ILE A 140 -23.50 7.63 7.24
CA ILE A 140 -22.08 7.91 7.46
C ILE A 140 -21.62 7.08 8.63
N ILE A 141 -20.51 6.38 8.45
CA ILE A 141 -19.97 5.49 9.47
C ILE A 141 -19.53 6.27 10.71
N THR A 142 -19.91 5.77 11.87
CA THR A 142 -19.58 6.37 13.16
C THR A 142 -18.18 5.97 13.59
N ILE A 143 -17.33 6.96 13.85
CA ILE A 143 -16.02 6.74 14.49
C ILE A 143 -16.22 6.64 16.00
N HIS A 144 -15.65 5.59 16.59
CA HIS A 144 -15.63 5.36 18.03
C HIS A 144 -14.36 5.87 18.69
N GLU A 145 -13.22 5.72 18.03
CA GLU A 145 -11.92 6.04 18.61
C GLU A 145 -10.87 6.28 17.50
N ILE A 146 -9.99 7.25 17.71
CA ILE A 146 -8.71 7.39 17.02
C ILE A 146 -7.66 7.24 18.11
N GLY A 147 -6.71 6.35 17.93
CA GLY A 147 -5.76 6.04 18.99
C GLY A 147 -4.45 5.47 18.50
N GLU A 148 -3.53 5.33 19.44
CA GLU A 148 -2.22 4.73 19.27
C GLU A 148 -2.00 3.74 20.42
N SER A 149 -1.55 2.53 20.11
CA SER A 149 -1.14 1.52 21.11
C SER A 149 0.14 0.87 20.64
N ASP A 150 1.18 0.87 21.46
CA ASP A 150 2.46 0.22 21.15
C ASP A 150 3.07 0.69 19.81
N GLY A 151 2.91 1.98 19.49
CA GLY A 151 3.37 2.58 18.21
C GLY A 151 2.49 2.25 17.01
N ILE A 152 1.34 1.60 17.21
CA ILE A 152 0.38 1.22 16.18
C ILE A 152 -0.78 2.21 16.21
N TYR A 153 -0.92 2.98 15.13
CA TYR A 153 -2.05 3.88 14.92
C TYR A 153 -3.28 3.11 14.44
N PHE A 154 -4.42 3.39 15.05
CA PHE A 154 -5.68 2.74 14.71
C PHE A 154 -6.87 3.69 14.75
N ILE A 155 -7.88 3.39 13.94
CA ILE A 155 -9.21 4.01 13.96
C ILE A 155 -10.22 2.90 14.17
N THR A 156 -11.11 3.09 15.15
CA THR A 156 -12.20 2.16 15.40
C THR A 156 -13.53 2.76 14.98
N THR A 157 -14.34 1.99 14.26
CA THR A 157 -15.69 2.38 13.83
C THR A 157 -16.72 1.34 14.21
N GLU A 158 -17.99 1.64 13.97
CA GLU A 158 -19.02 0.59 13.94
C GLU A 158 -18.69 -0.49 12.91
N PHE A 159 -19.11 -1.72 13.19
CA PHE A 159 -19.02 -2.82 12.24
C PHE A 159 -20.36 -2.94 11.50
N ILE A 160 -20.32 -2.84 10.17
CA ILE A 160 -21.45 -3.06 9.28
C ILE A 160 -21.27 -4.40 8.58
N GLU A 161 -22.26 -5.27 8.69
CA GLU A 161 -22.30 -6.54 7.97
C GLU A 161 -22.90 -6.31 6.58
N GLY A 162 -22.19 -6.70 5.53
CA GLY A 162 -22.56 -6.46 4.13
C GLY A 162 -21.71 -7.25 3.14
#